data_AF-A0A973SPM6-F1
#
_entry.id   AF-A0A973SPM6-F1
#
_cell.length_a   1.000
_cell.length_b   1.000
_cell.length_c   1.000
_cell.angle_alpha   90.00
_cell.angle_beta   90.00
_cell.angle_gamma   90.00
#
_symmetry.space_group_name_H-M   'P 1'
#
loop_
_entity.id
_entity.type
_entity.pdbx_description
1 polymer ?
#
loop_
_entity_poly.entity_id
_entity_poly.type
_entity_poly.pdbx_seq_one_letter_code
_entity_poly.pdbx_strand_id
1 'polypeptide(L)'
;MAAAISSATGKPVRYVDIDPGEKSRAMLAAGVPPYFVDAMDELFSQRRKGPDESRVNLATHRRFEVRPTPFAEFARRNAGVFRGEESPVNASKSGWRA
;
A
#
# COMPACT_ATOMS: atom_id res chain seq x y z
N MET A 1 1.05 -8.26 3.78
CA MET A 1 1.66 -6.89 3.83
C MET A 1 2.11 -6.52 5.24
N ALA A 2 1.21 -6.51 6.25
CA ALA A 2 1.54 -6.16 7.64
C ALA A 2 2.77 -6.91 8.19
N ALA A 3 2.86 -8.24 7.98
CA ALA A 3 4.01 -9.04 8.42
C ALA A 3 5.36 -8.57 7.84
N ALA A 4 5.39 -8.13 6.58
CA ALA A 4 6.62 -7.63 5.95
C ALA A 4 7.03 -6.27 6.54
N ILE A 5 6.07 -5.42 6.91
CA ILE A 5 6.35 -4.17 7.61
C ILE A 5 6.83 -4.47 9.04
N SER A 6 6.22 -5.43 9.74
CA SER A 6 6.69 -5.86 11.07
C SER A 6 8.14 -6.33 11.03
N SER A 7 8.47 -7.17 10.04
CA SER A 7 9.84 -7.65 9.81
C SER A 7 10.81 -6.50 9.49
N ALA A 8 10.43 -5.57 8.60
CA ALA A 8 11.28 -4.44 8.22
C ALA A 8 11.52 -3.45 9.36
N THR A 9 10.52 -3.24 10.21
CA THR A 9 10.59 -2.24 11.28
C THR A 9 11.11 -2.79 12.60
N GLY A 10 11.03 -4.11 12.81
CA GLY A 10 11.26 -4.75 14.11
C GLY A 10 10.14 -4.49 15.13
N LYS A 11 9.02 -3.90 14.70
CA LYS A 11 7.87 -3.54 15.56
C LYS A 11 6.63 -4.33 15.13
N PRO A 12 5.77 -4.77 16.05
CA PRO A 12 4.55 -5.50 15.67
C PRO A 12 3.55 -4.59 14.96
N VAL A 13 3.28 -4.87 13.69
CA VAL A 13 2.21 -4.26 12.88
C VAL A 13 1.15 -5.31 12.57
N ARG A 14 -0.12 -4.98 12.85
CA ARG A 14 -1.27 -5.86 12.61
C ARG A 14 -2.19 -5.25 11.56
N TYR A 15 -2.69 -6.10 10.67
CA TYR A 15 -3.81 -5.73 9.82
C TYR A 15 -5.09 -5.83 10.65
N VAL A 16 -5.91 -4.79 10.61
CA VAL A 16 -7.23 -4.74 11.24
C VAL A 16 -8.22 -4.49 10.13
N ASP A 17 -9.15 -5.43 9.94
CA ASP A 17 -10.28 -5.22 9.05
C ASP A 17 -11.30 -4.35 9.78
N ILE A 18 -11.60 -3.20 9.21
CA ILE A 18 -12.53 -2.21 9.79
C ILE A 18 -13.79 -2.13 8.93
N ASP A 19 -14.89 -1.75 9.56
CA ASP A 19 -16.15 -1.56 8.85
C ASP A 19 -15.98 -0.53 7.70
N PRO A 20 -16.48 -0.83 6.48
CA PRO A 20 -16.36 0.10 5.36
C PRO A 20 -17.03 1.46 5.64
N GLY A 21 -18.15 1.49 6.36
CA GLY A 21 -18.84 2.72 6.74
C GLY A 21 -18.06 3.55 7.77
N GLU A 22 -17.38 2.90 8.72
CA GLU A 22 -16.42 3.56 9.62
C GLU A 22 -15.27 4.20 8.83
N LYS A 23 -14.68 3.47 7.89
CA LYS A 23 -13.61 3.98 7.02
C LYS A 23 -14.07 5.19 6.20
N SER A 24 -15.24 5.13 5.57
CA SER A 24 -15.77 6.24 4.77
C SER A 24 -16.00 7.49 5.61
N ARG A 25 -16.58 7.35 6.81
CA ARG A 25 -16.74 8.47 7.75
C ARG A 25 -15.40 9.08 8.17
N ALA A 26 -14.40 8.24 8.45
CA ALA A 26 -13.06 8.72 8.82
C ALA A 26 -12.39 9.50 7.67
N MET A 27 -12.52 9.03 6.43
CA MET A 27 -11.97 9.73 5.25
C MET A 27 -12.66 11.09 5.02
N LEU A 28 -13.99 11.15 5.12
CA LEU A 28 -14.74 12.41 5.01
C LEU A 28 -14.33 13.41 6.11
N ALA A 29 -14.20 12.94 7.35
CA ALA A 29 -13.75 13.76 8.47
C ALA A 29 -12.31 14.30 8.29
N ALA A 30 -11.46 13.57 7.56
CA ALA A 30 -10.12 14.00 7.18
C ALA A 30 -10.08 14.95 5.96
N GLY A 31 -11.24 15.35 5.43
CA GLY A 31 -11.35 16.28 4.30
C GLY A 31 -11.16 15.64 2.93
N VAL A 32 -11.23 14.31 2.83
CA VAL A 32 -11.18 13.61 1.54
C VAL A 32 -12.47 13.90 0.76
N PRO A 33 -12.39 14.27 -0.54
CA PRO A 33 -13.57 14.54 -1.35
C PRO A 33 -14.53 13.34 -1.44
N PRO A 34 -15.87 13.53 -1.40
CA PRO A 34 -16.85 12.44 -1.41
C PRO A 34 -16.70 11.47 -2.60
N TYR A 35 -16.51 11.99 -3.82
CA TYR A 35 -16.32 11.14 -5.00
C TYR A 35 -15.13 10.17 -4.86
N PHE A 36 -14.09 10.58 -4.13
CA PHE A 36 -12.91 9.77 -3.92
C PHE A 36 -13.15 8.73 -2.81
N VAL A 37 -13.93 9.09 -1.79
CA VAL A 37 -14.40 8.14 -0.76
C VAL A 37 -15.22 7.02 -1.41
N ASP A 38 -16.13 7.37 -2.30
CA ASP A 38 -16.96 6.41 -3.04
C ASP A 38 -16.09 5.48 -3.92
N ALA A 39 -15.15 6.04 -4.67
CA ALA A 39 -14.22 5.26 -5.50
C ALA A 39 -13.37 4.30 -4.66
N MET A 40 -12.95 4.72 -3.46
CA MET A 40 -12.20 3.88 -2.55
C MET A 40 -13.07 2.74 -2.00
N ASP A 41 -14.31 3.01 -1.58
CA ASP A 41 -15.18 1.95 -1.11
C ASP A 41 -15.47 0.93 -2.21
N GLU A 42 -15.74 1.37 -3.44
CA GLU A 42 -15.91 0.48 -4.58
C GLU A 42 -14.67 -0.43 -4.77
N LEU A 43 -13.47 0.15 -4.83
CA LEU A 43 -12.21 -0.57 -4.99
C LEU A 43 -12.02 -1.65 -3.90
N PHE A 44 -12.28 -1.32 -2.63
CA PHE A 44 -12.12 -2.30 -1.55
C PHE A 44 -13.27 -3.31 -1.50
N SER A 45 -14.47 -2.95 -1.97
CA SER A 45 -15.58 -3.90 -2.08
C SER A 45 -15.21 -5.04 -3.05
N GLN A 46 -14.55 -4.74 -4.17
CA GLN A 46 -14.11 -5.75 -5.13
C GLN A 46 -13.06 -6.69 -4.51
N ARG A 47 -12.12 -6.13 -3.75
CA ARG A 47 -11.12 -6.92 -3.01
C ARG A 47 -11.72 -7.82 -1.93
N ARG A 48 -12.82 -7.40 -1.30
CA ARG A 48 -13.55 -8.19 -0.29
C ARG A 48 -14.42 -9.28 -0.90
N LYS A 49 -15.01 -9.05 -2.08
CA LYS A 49 -15.95 -9.96 -2.74
C LYS A 49 -15.27 -11.16 -3.43
N GLY A 50 -14.03 -11.01 -3.90
CA GLY A 50 -13.41 -12.00 -4.77
C GLY A 50 -12.73 -13.16 -4.02
N PRO A 51 -13.01 -14.43 -4.37
CA PRO A 51 -12.17 -15.57 -3.98
C PRO A 51 -10.87 -15.68 -4.80
N ASP A 52 -10.74 -14.91 -5.89
CA ASP A 52 -9.61 -15.03 -6.82
C ASP A 52 -8.44 -14.12 -6.44
N GLU A 53 -7.28 -14.74 -6.26
CA GLU A 53 -6.02 -14.03 -6.10
C GLU A 53 -5.75 -13.13 -7.33
N SER A 54 -5.40 -11.87 -7.08
CA SER A 54 -5.04 -10.93 -8.15
C SER A 54 -3.87 -11.45 -8.98
N ARG A 55 -3.98 -11.36 -10.31
CA ARG A 55 -2.92 -11.82 -11.23
C ARG A 55 -1.96 -10.69 -11.55
N VAL A 56 -0.66 -10.97 -11.48
CA VAL A 56 0.40 -10.01 -11.81
C VAL A 56 0.83 -10.18 -13.26
N ASN A 57 0.73 -9.10 -14.06
CA ASN A 57 1.28 -9.07 -15.41
C ASN A 57 2.74 -8.60 -15.39
N LEU A 58 3.66 -9.48 -15.83
CA LEU A 58 5.11 -9.21 -15.86
C LEU A 58 5.63 -8.78 -17.24
N ALA A 59 4.77 -8.53 -18.22
CA ALA A 59 5.18 -8.23 -19.60
C ALA A 59 6.13 -7.03 -19.68
N THR A 60 5.82 -5.92 -19.01
CA THR A 60 6.67 -4.72 -18.96
C THR A 60 8.03 -5.02 -18.32
N HIS A 61 8.04 -5.73 -17.20
CA HIS A 61 9.26 -6.14 -16.52
C HIS A 61 10.17 -6.99 -17.41
N ARG A 62 9.59 -7.93 -18.16
CA ARG A 62 10.34 -8.75 -19.14
C ARG A 62 10.83 -7.92 -20.33
N ARG A 63 9.97 -7.05 -20.88
CA ARG A 63 10.27 -6.23 -22.06
C ARG A 63 11.45 -5.28 -21.84
N PHE A 64 11.61 -4.78 -20.62
CA PHE A 64 12.67 -3.84 -20.25
C PHE A 64 13.74 -4.45 -19.35
N GLU A 65 13.68 -5.77 -19.11
CA GLU A 65 14.65 -6.50 -18.27
C GLU A 65 14.78 -5.92 -16.84
N VAL A 66 13.69 -5.32 -16.35
CA VAL A 66 13.63 -4.74 -15.00
C VAL A 66 13.03 -5.76 -14.05
N ARG A 67 13.80 -6.20 -13.05
CA ARG A 67 13.29 -7.05 -11.97
C ARG A 67 12.17 -6.34 -11.19
N PRO A 68 10.98 -6.94 -11.03
CA PRO A 68 9.96 -6.42 -10.13
C PRO A 68 10.49 -6.37 -8.70
N THR A 69 10.23 -5.26 -7.99
CA THR A 69 10.63 -5.14 -6.58
C THR A 69 9.62 -5.88 -5.70
N PRO A 70 10.01 -6.93 -4.97
CA PRO A 70 9.12 -7.58 -4.02
C PRO A 70 8.72 -6.61 -2.90
N PHE A 71 7.49 -6.74 -2.39
CA PHE A 71 7.03 -5.84 -1.32
C PHE A 71 7.91 -5.89 -0.07
N ALA A 72 8.44 -7.06 0.31
CA ALA A 72 9.34 -7.18 1.46
C ALA A 72 10.64 -6.37 1.28
N GLU A 73 11.16 -6.31 0.05
CA GLU A 73 12.32 -5.48 -0.27
C GLU A 73 11.98 -3.99 -0.22
N PHE A 74 10.82 -3.60 -0.78
CA PHE A 74 10.31 -2.23 -0.65
C PHE A 74 10.14 -1.82 0.82
N ALA A 75 9.55 -2.69 1.64
CA ALA A 75 9.33 -2.43 3.07
C ALA A 75 10.65 -2.22 3.82
N ARG A 76 11.67 -3.06 3.54
CA ARG A 76 13.01 -2.91 4.12
C ARG A 76 13.66 -1.58 3.73
N ARG A 77 13.61 -1.21 2.45
CA ARG A 77 14.20 0.06 1.95
C ARG A 77 13.56 1.29 2.59
N ASN A 78 12.29 1.20 2.98
CA ASN A 78 11.51 2.31 3.55
C ASN A 78 11.25 2.14 5.06
N ALA A 79 12.04 1.33 5.76
CA ALA A 79 11.80 1.04 7.17
C ALA A 79 11.82 2.29 8.05
N GLY A 80 12.68 3.27 7.77
CA GLY A 80 12.73 4.56 8.50
C GLY A 80 11.41 5.33 8.38
N VAL A 81 10.79 5.35 7.20
CA VAL A 81 9.47 5.97 6.99
C VAL A 81 8.38 5.24 7.76
N PHE A 82 8.37 3.91 7.74
CA PHE A 82 7.39 3.13 8.51
C PHE A 82 7.58 3.26 10.03
N ARG A 83 8.80 3.56 10.51
CA ARG A 83 9.06 3.86 11.92
C ARG A 83 8.74 5.30 12.30
N GLY A 84 8.49 6.19 11.33
CA GLY A 84 8.30 7.62 11.54
C GLY A 84 9.60 8.40 11.74
N GLU A 85 10.74 7.80 11.41
CA GLU A 85 12.08 8.40 11.54
C GLU A 85 12.44 9.28 10.33
N GLU A 86 11.78 9.05 9.18
CA GLU A 86 12.00 9.76 7.93
C GLU A 86 10.69 10.25 7.32
N SER A 87 10.75 11.36 6.58
CA SER A 87 9.59 11.86 5.83
C SER A 87 9.30 10.98 4.60
N PRO A 88 8.02 10.63 4.34
CA PRO A 88 7.62 9.89 3.15
C PRO A 88 7.88 10.65 1.83
N VAL A 89 8.14 11.96 1.87
CA VAL A 89 8.57 12.73 0.69
C VAL A 89 9.93 12.25 0.15
N ASN A 90 10.78 11.68 1.02
CA ASN A 90 12.06 11.12 0.63
C ASN A 90 11.96 9.67 0.11
N ALA A 91 10.89 8.92 0.46
CA ALA A 91 10.66 7.56 -0.05
C ALA A 91 10.49 7.52 -1.58
N SER A 92 9.85 8.54 -2.15
CA SER A 92 9.64 8.72 -3.60
C SER A 92 10.96 8.86 -4.38
N LYS A 93 12.00 9.44 -3.76
CA LYS A 93 13.30 9.67 -4.39
C LYS A 93 14.17 8.41 -4.52
N SER A 94 13.76 7.29 -3.91
CA SER A 94 14.56 6.05 -3.85
C SER A 94 14.50 5.18 -5.12
N GLY A 95 13.80 5.59 -6.18
CA GLY A 95 13.68 4.74 -7.38
C GLY A 95 13.19 5.38 -8.68
N TRP A 96 12.85 6.66 -8.73
CA TRP A 96 12.49 7.35 -9.98
C TRP A 96 13.45 8.52 -10.20
N ARG A 97 14.47 8.29 -11.04
CA ARG A 97 15.13 9.37 -11.77
C ARG A 97 14.47 9.39 -13.15
N ALA A 98 13.87 10.52 -13.49
CA ALA A 98 13.41 10.80 -14.85
C ALA A 98 14.58 10.81 -15.83
#